data_AF-A0A497NG83-F1
#
_entry.id   AF-A0A497NG83-F1
#
_cell.length_a   1.000
_cell.length_b   1.000
_cell.length_c   1.000
_cell.angle_alpha   90.00
_cell.angle_beta   90.00
_cell.angle_gamma   90.00
#
_symmetry.space_group_name_H-M   'P 1'
#
loop_
_entity.id
_entity.type
_entity.pdbx_description
1 polymer ?
#
loop_
_entity_poly.entity_id
_entity_poly.type
_entity_poly.pdbx_seq_one_letter_code
_entity_poly.pdbx_strand_id
1 'polypeptide(L)'
;MPERKIELKDILILFDRESGISIFPNLRGYDDPVSDVEWVLERNPSSKGFILRPIVCDGRYGLWIGEFTGYGNEVTRHEETYDREASRISRLIMKYSSHEITERKLIEMLSIDALKRRLKSDIIRGFKYYTCPRERFYQSCGEVGRIYRELKGRYGKGRRISYSSIADEIAEMVRCEDVVVCPLKAPNAFERIHNFDRALKSRGIGGIKFVKPGIIEIL
;
A
#
# COMPACT_ATOMS: atom_id res chain seq x y z
N MET A 1 -6.47 36.14 -18.52
CA MET A 1 -5.65 35.72 -17.36
C MET A 1 -4.48 34.94 -17.93
N PRO A 2 -3.22 35.17 -17.50
CA PRO A 2 -2.11 34.39 -18.04
C PRO A 2 -2.33 32.90 -17.72
N GLU A 3 -2.08 32.04 -18.71
CA GLU A 3 -2.21 30.60 -18.57
C GLU A 3 -1.22 30.09 -17.52
N ARG A 4 -1.72 29.27 -16.61
CA ARG A 4 -0.96 28.67 -15.52
C ARG A 4 0.01 27.65 -16.11
N LYS A 5 1.31 27.98 -16.16
CA LYS A 5 2.33 27.13 -16.78
C LYS A 5 2.77 26.04 -15.80
N ILE A 6 2.25 24.83 -15.99
CA ILE A 6 2.67 23.63 -15.26
C ILE A 6 3.75 22.93 -16.07
N GLU A 7 4.88 22.66 -15.44
CA GLU A 7 5.98 21.86 -15.98
C GLU A 7 5.93 20.46 -15.35
N LEU A 8 5.81 19.43 -16.19
CA LEU A 8 5.82 18.05 -15.76
C LEU A 8 7.26 17.54 -15.67
N LYS A 9 7.56 16.75 -14.64
CA LYS A 9 8.84 16.04 -14.57
C LYS A 9 8.75 14.69 -15.25
N ASP A 10 9.91 14.23 -15.72
CA ASP A 10 10.14 13.03 -16.53
C ASP A 10 10.17 11.74 -15.71
N ILE A 11 9.56 11.74 -14.54
CA ILE A 11 9.47 10.58 -13.67
C ILE A 11 8.05 10.43 -13.14
N LEU A 12 7.58 9.19 -13.16
CA LEU A 12 6.24 8.82 -12.75
C LEU A 12 6.33 7.62 -11.80
N ILE A 13 5.53 7.65 -10.73
CA ILE A 13 5.44 6.55 -9.76
C ILE A 13 4.02 6.03 -9.74
N LEU A 14 3.85 4.77 -10.08
CA LEU A 14 2.56 4.08 -10.13
C LEU A 14 2.37 3.21 -8.89
N PHE A 15 1.23 3.38 -8.23
CA PHE A 15 0.74 2.56 -7.14
C PHE A 15 -0.42 1.72 -7.63
N ASP A 16 -0.17 0.46 -7.94
CA ASP A 16 -1.19 -0.50 -8.34
C ASP A 16 -1.68 -1.32 -7.14
N ARG A 17 -2.98 -1.62 -7.16
CA ARG A 17 -3.68 -2.33 -6.09
C ARG A 17 -3.26 -3.80 -6.01
N GLU A 18 -2.75 -4.40 -7.08
CA GLU A 18 -2.40 -5.82 -7.13
C GLU A 18 -0.89 -6.05 -7.12
N SER A 19 -0.16 -5.28 -7.91
CA SER A 19 1.26 -5.44 -8.20
C SER A 19 2.19 -4.53 -7.40
N GLY A 20 1.65 -3.54 -6.67
CA GLY A 20 2.43 -2.69 -5.76
C GLY A 20 2.95 -1.42 -6.43
N ILE A 21 4.24 -1.10 -6.23
CA ILE A 21 4.82 0.17 -6.68
C ILE A 21 5.70 -0.08 -7.91
N SER A 22 5.51 0.72 -8.95
CA SER A 22 6.35 0.74 -10.16
C SER A 22 6.86 2.16 -10.41
N ILE A 23 8.12 2.30 -10.82
CA ILE A 23 8.75 3.60 -11.11
C ILE A 23 9.12 3.65 -12.58
N PHE A 24 8.71 4.73 -13.26
CA PHE A 24 8.95 4.98 -14.67
C PHE A 24 9.82 6.25 -14.82
N PRO A 25 11.16 6.10 -14.88
CA PRO A 25 12.06 7.23 -15.10
C PRO A 25 12.16 7.59 -16.60
N ASN A 26 12.66 8.80 -16.89
CA ASN A 26 12.89 9.32 -18.25
C ASN A 26 11.65 9.27 -19.17
N LEU A 27 10.47 9.51 -18.62
CA LEU A 27 9.22 9.55 -19.38
C LEU A 27 9.25 10.72 -20.37
N ARG A 28 9.24 10.39 -21.67
CA ARG A 28 9.09 11.35 -22.77
C ARG A 28 7.68 11.21 -23.33
N GLY A 29 6.79 12.04 -22.83
CA GLY A 29 5.37 12.00 -23.16
C GLY A 29 4.94 13.17 -24.06
N TYR A 30 3.64 13.43 -24.03
CA TYR A 30 2.91 14.50 -24.70
C TYR A 30 2.97 15.83 -23.94
N ASP A 31 3.71 15.91 -22.84
CA ASP A 31 3.75 17.05 -21.91
C ASP A 31 2.36 17.41 -21.32
N ASP A 32 1.46 16.42 -21.29
CA ASP A 32 0.14 16.46 -20.65
C ASP A 32 0.06 15.34 -19.59
N PRO A 33 -0.29 15.63 -18.33
CA PRO A 33 -0.20 14.65 -17.27
C PRO A 33 -1.21 13.50 -17.42
N VAL A 34 -2.36 13.76 -18.03
CA VAL A 34 -3.39 12.73 -18.26
C VAL A 34 -2.92 11.82 -19.40
N SER A 35 -2.67 12.38 -20.58
CA SER A 35 -2.28 11.62 -21.78
C SER A 35 -1.04 10.74 -21.56
N ASP A 36 -0.05 11.24 -20.81
CA ASP A 36 1.15 10.48 -20.46
C ASP A 36 0.87 9.30 -19.55
N VAL A 37 -0.06 9.47 -18.61
CA VAL A 37 -0.53 8.40 -17.75
C VAL A 37 -1.30 7.37 -18.54
N GLU A 38 -2.22 7.81 -19.39
CA GLU A 38 -3.05 6.92 -20.18
C GLU A 38 -2.19 6.05 -21.10
N TRP A 39 -1.13 6.61 -21.69
CA TRP A 39 -0.14 5.86 -22.44
C TRP A 39 0.61 4.81 -21.60
N VAL A 40 0.94 5.11 -20.34
CA VAL A 40 1.54 4.12 -19.41
C VAL A 40 0.54 3.01 -19.09
N LEU A 41 -0.76 3.35 -18.98
CA LEU A 41 -1.85 2.43 -18.64
C LEU A 41 -2.30 1.57 -19.82
N GLU A 42 -2.16 2.01 -21.08
CA GLU A 42 -2.46 1.19 -22.28
C GLU A 42 -1.71 -0.14 -22.29
N ARG A 43 -0.49 -0.15 -21.73
CA ARG A 43 0.34 -1.36 -21.62
C ARG A 43 -0.02 -2.21 -20.41
N ASN A 44 -0.93 -1.75 -19.55
CA ASN A 44 -1.38 -2.38 -18.30
C ASN A 44 -2.90 -2.21 -18.08
N PRO A 45 -3.76 -2.68 -19.00
CA PRO A 45 -5.18 -2.28 -19.10
C PRO A 45 -6.08 -2.75 -17.94
N SER A 46 -5.60 -3.66 -17.10
CA SER A 46 -6.36 -4.18 -15.93
C SER A 46 -5.93 -3.55 -14.60
N SER A 47 -4.96 -2.64 -14.63
CA SER A 47 -4.36 -2.03 -13.44
C SER A 47 -5.38 -1.11 -12.74
N LYS A 48 -5.35 -1.06 -11.40
CA LYS A 48 -6.18 -0.12 -10.61
C LYS A 48 -5.32 0.57 -9.57
N GLY A 49 -5.46 1.87 -9.38
CA GLY A 49 -4.71 2.57 -8.35
C GLY A 49 -4.51 4.05 -8.61
N PHE A 50 -3.34 4.57 -8.27
CA PHE A 50 -3.01 5.97 -8.50
C PHE A 50 -1.57 6.19 -8.93
N ILE A 51 -1.31 7.35 -9.50
CA ILE A 51 0.01 7.79 -9.94
C ILE A 51 0.41 9.05 -9.19
N LEU A 52 1.71 9.16 -8.89
CA LEU A 52 2.35 10.40 -8.47
C LEU A 52 3.27 10.88 -9.58
N ARG A 53 3.09 12.14 -9.99
CA ARG A 53 3.99 12.82 -10.92
C ARG A 53 4.47 14.14 -10.31
N PRO A 54 5.79 14.36 -10.17
CA PRO A 54 6.29 15.67 -9.76
C PRO A 54 5.97 16.72 -10.82
N ILE A 55 5.49 17.87 -10.35
CA ILE A 55 5.16 19.02 -11.20
C ILE A 55 5.76 20.30 -10.62
N VAL A 56 5.99 21.30 -11.47
CA VAL A 56 6.39 22.65 -11.05
C VAL A 56 5.42 23.66 -11.65
N CYS A 57 4.85 24.52 -10.83
CA CYS A 57 3.96 25.61 -11.28
C CYS A 57 4.46 26.90 -10.68
N ASP A 58 4.77 27.90 -11.49
CA ASP A 58 5.26 29.21 -11.05
C ASP A 58 6.46 29.10 -10.07
N GLY A 59 7.38 28.19 -10.35
CA GLY A 59 8.55 27.89 -9.51
C GLY A 59 8.27 27.10 -8.23
N ARG A 60 7.00 26.71 -7.98
CA ARG A 60 6.61 25.90 -6.83
C ARG A 60 6.53 24.43 -7.21
N TYR A 61 7.28 23.60 -6.47
CA TYR A 61 7.23 22.15 -6.59
C TYR A 61 5.96 21.60 -5.96
N GLY A 62 5.28 20.72 -6.69
CA GLY A 62 4.09 20.01 -6.25
C GLY A 62 4.05 18.59 -6.81
N LEU A 63 2.89 17.96 -6.62
CA LEU A 63 2.54 16.66 -7.16
C LEU A 63 1.23 16.77 -7.93
N TRP A 64 1.21 16.16 -9.11
CA TRP A 64 -0.01 15.73 -9.75
C TRP A 64 -0.30 14.29 -9.33
N ILE A 65 -1.55 14.00 -8.98
CA ILE A 65 -2.02 12.71 -8.48
C ILE A 65 -3.19 12.28 -9.35
N GLY A 66 -3.09 11.15 -10.05
CA GLY A 66 -4.16 10.64 -10.91
C GLY A 66 -4.62 9.25 -10.48
N GLU A 67 -5.93 9.04 -10.35
CA GLU A 67 -6.53 7.74 -10.05
C GLU A 67 -7.05 7.06 -11.33
N PHE A 68 -6.81 5.75 -11.43
CA PHE A 68 -7.29 4.90 -12.51
C PHE A 68 -7.99 3.66 -11.94
N THR A 69 -9.11 3.25 -12.53
CA THR A 69 -9.99 2.21 -11.95
C THR A 69 -10.14 0.94 -12.79
N GLY A 70 -9.28 0.73 -13.80
CA GLY A 70 -9.17 -0.52 -14.57
C GLY A 70 -10.33 -0.77 -15.55
N TYR A 71 -11.13 0.25 -15.85
CA TYR A 71 -12.04 0.25 -16.99
C TYR A 71 -11.42 1.14 -18.06
N GLY A 72 -10.50 0.57 -18.84
CA GLY A 72 -9.73 1.30 -19.85
C GLY A 72 -8.39 1.83 -19.34
N ASN A 73 -7.76 2.68 -20.15
CA ASN A 73 -6.50 3.35 -19.89
C ASN A 73 -6.67 4.74 -19.26
N GLU A 74 -7.88 5.12 -18.85
CA GLU A 74 -8.22 6.51 -18.52
C GLU A 74 -7.94 6.92 -17.07
N VAL A 75 -7.61 8.20 -16.89
CA VAL A 75 -7.57 8.83 -15.56
C VAL A 75 -8.97 9.26 -15.14
N THR A 76 -9.51 8.61 -14.11
CA THR A 76 -10.88 8.84 -13.64
C THR A 76 -11.03 10.08 -12.76
N ARG A 77 -10.01 10.39 -11.97
CA ARG A 77 -9.95 11.55 -11.06
C ARG A 77 -8.51 12.02 -10.96
N HIS A 78 -8.29 13.32 -10.79
CA HIS A 78 -6.97 13.84 -10.51
C HIS A 78 -6.98 15.00 -9.52
N GLU A 79 -5.84 15.20 -8.85
CA GLU A 79 -5.60 16.26 -7.88
C GLU A 79 -4.22 16.89 -8.12
N GLU A 80 -4.11 18.20 -7.91
CA GLU A 80 -2.82 18.88 -7.84
C GLU A 80 -2.59 19.40 -6.42
N THR A 81 -1.42 19.12 -5.85
CA THR A 81 -1.05 19.65 -4.54
C THR A 81 0.33 20.29 -4.54
N TYR A 82 0.42 21.47 -3.93
CA TYR A 82 1.65 22.26 -3.79
C TYR A 82 1.96 22.58 -2.34
N ASP A 83 1.38 21.83 -1.39
CA ASP A 83 1.68 22.01 0.01
C ASP A 83 3.13 21.62 0.35
N ARG A 84 3.55 21.90 1.59
CA ARG A 84 4.91 21.63 2.04
C ARG A 84 5.30 20.15 1.91
N GLU A 85 4.37 19.23 2.14
CA GLU A 85 4.64 17.79 2.07
C GLU A 85 4.68 17.30 0.63
N ALA A 86 3.78 17.79 -0.24
CA ALA A 86 3.84 17.56 -1.68
C ALA A 86 5.15 18.05 -2.28
N SER A 87 5.59 19.26 -1.91
CA SER A 87 6.87 19.82 -2.34
C SER A 87 8.06 18.97 -1.88
N ARG A 88 8.04 18.47 -0.63
CA ARG A 88 9.07 17.56 -0.10
C ARG A 88 9.12 16.24 -0.85
N ILE A 89 7.97 15.63 -1.14
CA ILE A 89 7.88 14.37 -1.87
C ILE A 89 8.31 14.57 -3.33
N SER A 90 7.84 15.63 -3.99
CA SER A 90 8.26 16.02 -5.34
C SER A 90 9.79 16.10 -5.45
N ARG A 91 10.44 16.82 -4.52
CA ARG A 91 11.91 16.89 -4.46
C ARG A 91 12.58 15.55 -4.16
N LEU A 92 11.98 14.71 -3.33
CA LEU A 92 12.51 13.36 -3.05
C LEU A 92 12.52 12.50 -4.31
N ILE A 93 11.44 12.53 -5.10
CA ILE A 93 11.33 11.82 -6.37
C ILE A 93 12.39 12.35 -7.36
N MET A 94 12.56 13.68 -7.43
CA MET A 94 13.60 14.28 -8.27
C MET A 94 15.02 13.86 -7.86
N LYS A 95 15.30 13.74 -6.56
CA LYS A 95 16.58 13.23 -6.06
C LYS A 95 16.86 11.79 -6.49
N TYR A 96 15.82 10.97 -6.60
CA TYR A 96 15.99 9.63 -7.15
C TYR A 96 16.28 9.69 -8.65
N SER A 97 15.57 10.55 -9.40
CA SER A 97 15.84 10.76 -10.84
C SER A 97 17.28 11.22 -11.10
N SER A 98 17.83 12.08 -10.23
CA SER A 98 19.24 12.51 -10.27
C SER A 98 20.23 11.51 -9.66
N HIS A 99 19.80 10.30 -9.30
CA HIS A 99 20.62 9.23 -8.71
C HIS A 99 21.27 9.59 -7.36
N GLU A 100 20.76 10.60 -6.65
CA GLU A 100 21.25 11.00 -5.32
C GLU A 100 20.77 10.06 -4.21
N ILE A 101 19.70 9.29 -4.45
CA ILE A 101 19.17 8.29 -3.50
C ILE A 101 18.86 6.98 -4.21
N THR A 102 18.88 5.87 -3.46
CA THR A 102 18.54 4.55 -3.99
C THR A 102 17.02 4.37 -4.12
N GLU A 103 16.62 3.45 -5.02
CA GLU A 103 15.21 3.06 -5.16
C GLU A 103 14.61 2.55 -3.86
N ARG A 104 15.35 1.70 -3.14
CA ARG A 104 14.95 1.21 -1.81
C ARG A 104 14.62 2.38 -0.88
N LYS A 105 15.47 3.41 -0.85
CA LYS A 105 15.25 4.58 0.00
C LYS A 105 14.01 5.37 -0.43
N LEU A 106 13.79 5.50 -1.73
CA LEU A 106 12.60 6.14 -2.27
C LEU A 106 11.32 5.38 -1.86
N ILE A 107 11.28 4.06 -2.10
CA ILE A 107 10.12 3.20 -1.78
C ILE A 107 9.80 3.22 -0.29
N GLU A 108 10.80 3.14 0.59
CA GLU A 108 10.58 3.22 2.05
C GLU A 108 9.90 4.55 2.44
N MET A 109 10.33 5.66 1.84
CA MET A 109 9.81 7.00 2.10
C MET A 109 8.46 7.28 1.44
N LEU A 110 8.14 6.56 0.35
CA LEU A 110 6.87 6.62 -0.38
C LEU A 110 5.92 5.48 -0.01
N SER A 111 6.17 4.76 1.09
CA SER A 111 5.22 3.77 1.59
C SER A 111 3.82 4.39 1.70
N ILE A 112 2.79 3.61 1.36
CA ILE A 112 1.42 4.12 1.33
C ILE A 112 1.00 4.73 2.69
N ASP A 113 1.47 4.18 3.81
CA ASP A 113 1.19 4.70 5.16
C ASP A 113 1.85 6.05 5.39
N ALA A 114 3.05 6.26 4.85
CA ALA A 114 3.70 7.56 4.89
C ALA A 114 2.93 8.56 4.04
N LEU A 115 2.51 8.18 2.83
CA LEU A 115 1.75 9.05 1.93
C LEU A 115 0.40 9.45 2.53
N LYS A 116 -0.40 8.49 3.02
CA LYS A 116 -1.70 8.76 3.67
C LYS A 116 -1.61 9.72 4.86
N ARG A 117 -0.53 9.62 5.65
CA ARG A 117 -0.29 10.50 6.81
C ARG A 117 0.18 11.89 6.41
N ARG A 118 0.99 12.00 5.35
CA ARG A 118 1.68 13.25 4.98
C ARG A 118 0.89 14.10 3.99
N LEU A 119 0.15 13.47 3.08
CA LEU A 119 -0.59 14.15 2.02
C LEU A 119 -2.08 14.32 2.39
N LYS A 120 -2.62 15.47 2.02
CA LYS A 120 -4.06 15.78 2.09
C LYS A 120 -4.75 15.46 0.76
N SER A 121 -4.52 14.27 0.23
CA SER A 121 -5.12 13.80 -1.02
C SER A 121 -6.19 12.76 -0.74
N ASP A 122 -7.39 12.94 -1.29
CA ASP A 122 -8.50 12.01 -1.09
C ASP A 122 -8.28 10.72 -1.88
N ILE A 123 -7.68 10.82 -3.08
CA ILE A 123 -7.23 9.67 -3.87
C ILE A 123 -6.28 8.79 -3.03
N ILE A 124 -5.22 9.37 -2.44
CA ILE A 124 -4.22 8.60 -1.68
C ILE A 124 -4.81 8.04 -0.40
N ARG A 125 -5.59 8.84 0.34
CA ARG A 125 -6.22 8.40 1.60
C ARG A 125 -7.22 7.28 1.37
N GLY A 126 -7.96 7.32 0.26
CA GLY A 126 -8.91 6.30 -0.16
C GLY A 126 -8.27 5.03 -0.74
N PHE A 127 -6.97 5.06 -1.08
CA PHE A 127 -6.32 3.92 -1.72
C PHE A 127 -6.26 2.68 -0.82
N LYS A 128 -6.64 1.53 -1.37
CA LYS A 128 -6.57 0.21 -0.74
C LYS A 128 -6.02 -0.79 -1.74
N TYR A 129 -5.10 -1.64 -1.31
CA TYR A 129 -4.65 -2.78 -2.11
C TYR A 129 -5.79 -3.78 -2.28
N TYR A 130 -5.81 -4.50 -3.40
CA TYR A 130 -6.81 -5.54 -3.62
C TYR A 130 -6.58 -6.71 -2.65
N THR A 131 -5.36 -7.23 -2.60
CA THR A 131 -4.94 -8.21 -1.59
C THR A 131 -3.80 -7.64 -0.76
N CYS A 132 -3.72 -7.99 0.53
CA CYS A 132 -2.57 -7.61 1.36
C CYS A 132 -1.27 -8.18 0.76
N PRO A 133 -0.30 -7.34 0.34
CA PRO A 133 0.96 -7.83 -0.23
C PRO A 133 1.66 -8.74 0.78
N ARG A 134 2.17 -9.91 0.33
CA ARG A 134 2.74 -10.93 1.22
C ARG A 134 3.83 -10.39 2.14
N GLU A 135 4.75 -9.61 1.59
CA GLU A 135 5.84 -8.98 2.34
C GLU A 135 5.29 -8.10 3.47
N ARG A 136 4.30 -7.27 3.13
CA ARG A 136 3.63 -6.37 4.07
C ARG A 136 2.82 -7.12 5.10
N PHE A 137 2.09 -8.16 4.70
CA PHE A 137 1.30 -9.00 5.59
C PHE A 137 2.19 -9.69 6.63
N TYR A 138 3.18 -10.44 6.18
CA TYR A 138 4.02 -11.24 7.07
C TYR A 138 4.92 -10.35 7.92
N GLN A 139 5.55 -9.32 7.35
CA GLN A 139 6.60 -8.57 8.07
C GLN A 139 6.07 -7.35 8.85
N SER A 140 5.03 -6.64 8.39
CA SER A 140 4.71 -5.30 8.90
C SER A 140 3.23 -4.97 9.17
N CYS A 141 2.27 -5.83 8.83
CA CYS A 141 0.84 -5.61 9.10
C CYS A 141 0.57 -5.41 10.61
N GLY A 142 0.12 -4.22 11.02
CA GLY A 142 -0.09 -3.86 12.43
C GLY A 142 -1.11 -4.74 13.16
N GLU A 143 -2.08 -5.29 12.45
CA GLU A 143 -3.14 -6.13 13.02
C GLU A 143 -2.60 -7.42 13.63
N VAL A 144 -1.59 -8.04 13.01
CA VAL A 144 -1.03 -9.32 13.49
C VAL A 144 -0.53 -9.21 14.94
N GLY A 145 0.22 -8.14 15.25
CA GLY A 145 0.76 -7.92 16.59
C GLY A 145 -0.31 -7.50 17.61
N ARG A 146 -1.35 -6.79 17.17
CA ARG A 146 -2.50 -6.42 18.02
C ARG A 146 -3.29 -7.66 18.43
N ILE A 147 -3.72 -8.44 17.44
CA ILE A 147 -4.52 -9.66 17.62
C ILE A 147 -3.77 -10.67 18.49
N TYR A 148 -2.47 -10.89 18.24
CA TYR A 148 -1.69 -11.84 19.03
C TYR A 148 -1.62 -11.45 20.51
N ARG A 149 -1.44 -10.15 20.82
CA ARG A 149 -1.45 -9.67 22.21
C ARG A 149 -2.81 -9.88 22.87
N GLU A 150 -3.90 -9.59 22.17
CA GLU A 150 -5.25 -9.81 22.68
C GLU A 150 -5.54 -11.30 22.96
N LEU A 151 -5.25 -12.17 22.00
CA LEU A 151 -5.45 -13.63 22.15
C LEU A 151 -4.59 -14.20 23.28
N LYS A 152 -3.30 -13.82 23.34
CA LYS A 152 -2.40 -14.23 24.42
C LYS A 152 -2.87 -13.74 25.79
N GLY A 153 -3.44 -12.53 25.87
CA GLY A 153 -4.01 -11.99 27.11
C GLY A 153 -5.25 -12.76 27.58
N ARG A 154 -6.15 -13.15 26.67
CA ARG A 154 -7.37 -13.92 26.99
C ARG A 154 -7.08 -15.37 27.36
N TYR A 155 -6.22 -16.03 26.59
CA TYR A 155 -6.03 -17.48 26.68
C TYR A 155 -4.77 -17.92 27.42
N GLY A 156 -3.77 -17.04 27.56
CA GLY A 156 -2.47 -17.41 28.08
C GLY A 156 -1.67 -18.30 27.12
N LYS A 157 -0.47 -18.71 27.54
CA LYS A 157 0.42 -19.59 26.78
C LYS A 157 0.14 -21.07 27.08
N GLY A 158 0.31 -21.93 26.08
CA GLY A 158 0.28 -23.40 26.25
C GLY A 158 -1.08 -23.99 26.60
N ARG A 159 -2.17 -23.20 26.57
CA ARG A 159 -3.53 -23.71 26.71
C ARG A 159 -4.00 -24.31 25.40
N ARG A 160 -4.69 -25.43 25.50
CA ARG A 160 -5.34 -26.12 24.38
C ARG A 160 -6.64 -25.41 24.03
N ILE A 161 -6.72 -24.87 22.82
CA ILE A 161 -7.85 -24.06 22.35
C ILE A 161 -8.34 -24.62 21.01
N SER A 162 -9.64 -24.56 20.78
CA SER A 162 -10.18 -24.88 19.46
C SER A 162 -9.67 -23.87 18.43
N TYR A 163 -9.12 -24.37 17.32
CA TYR A 163 -8.63 -23.49 16.25
C TYR A 163 -9.77 -22.72 15.57
N SER A 164 -10.98 -23.29 15.50
CA SER A 164 -12.14 -22.62 14.90
C SER A 164 -12.54 -21.39 15.71
N SER A 165 -12.60 -21.52 17.05
CA SER A 165 -12.90 -20.41 17.95
C SER A 165 -11.90 -19.28 17.81
N ILE A 166 -10.60 -19.61 17.75
CA ILE A 166 -9.55 -18.60 17.53
C ILE A 166 -9.67 -17.98 16.14
N ALA A 167 -10.00 -18.75 15.11
CA ALA A 167 -10.19 -18.23 13.77
C ALA A 167 -11.34 -17.20 13.74
N ASP A 168 -12.47 -17.52 14.37
CA ASP A 168 -13.64 -16.64 14.43
C ASP A 168 -13.32 -15.35 15.17
N GLU A 169 -12.65 -15.43 16.32
CA GLU A 169 -12.18 -14.26 17.06
C GLU A 169 -11.22 -13.39 16.25
N ILE A 170 -10.30 -13.98 15.47
CA ILE A 170 -9.44 -13.23 14.56
C ILE A 170 -10.30 -12.46 13.55
N ALA A 171 -11.29 -13.11 12.92
CA ALA A 171 -12.11 -12.44 11.91
C ALA A 171 -12.92 -11.27 12.49
N GLU A 172 -13.41 -11.39 13.72
CA GLU A 172 -14.11 -10.32 14.44
C GLU A 172 -13.19 -9.15 14.80
N MET A 173 -11.95 -9.43 15.21
CA MET A 173 -11.00 -8.39 15.61
C MET A 173 -10.45 -7.60 14.41
N VAL A 174 -10.31 -8.23 13.25
CA VAL A 174 -9.58 -7.69 12.10
C VAL A 174 -10.29 -6.49 11.45
N ARG A 175 -9.56 -5.37 11.33
CA ARG A 175 -10.06 -4.14 10.67
C ARG A 175 -9.54 -3.91 9.25
N CYS A 176 -8.36 -4.45 8.91
CA CYS A 176 -7.68 -4.35 7.60
C CYS A 176 -8.10 -3.14 6.72
N GLU A 177 -7.78 -1.94 7.18
CA GLU A 177 -8.26 -0.68 6.57
C GLU A 177 -7.63 -0.41 5.19
N ASP A 178 -6.46 -0.98 4.92
CA ASP A 178 -5.67 -0.73 3.72
C ASP A 178 -5.82 -1.76 2.61
N VAL A 179 -6.63 -2.82 2.80
CA VAL A 179 -6.77 -3.92 1.84
C VAL A 179 -8.23 -4.33 1.67
N VAL A 180 -8.60 -4.79 0.48
CA VAL A 180 -9.94 -5.34 0.20
C VAL A 180 -10.02 -6.80 0.68
N VAL A 181 -9.01 -7.61 0.34
CA VAL A 181 -8.86 -9.01 0.75
C VAL A 181 -7.74 -9.14 1.77
N CYS A 182 -8.09 -9.50 2.99
CA CYS A 182 -7.13 -9.67 4.08
C CYS A 182 -6.85 -11.15 4.36
N PRO A 183 -5.58 -11.60 4.41
CA PRO A 183 -5.24 -13.00 4.74
C PRO A 183 -5.76 -13.49 6.10
N LEU A 184 -6.02 -12.56 7.05
CA LEU A 184 -6.64 -12.85 8.36
C LEU A 184 -8.17 -12.96 8.30
N LYS A 185 -8.78 -12.67 7.15
CA LYS A 185 -10.21 -12.88 6.86
C LYS A 185 -10.42 -13.96 5.80
N ALA A 186 -9.43 -14.84 5.60
CA ALA A 186 -9.59 -15.99 4.71
C ALA A 186 -10.87 -16.78 5.08
N PRO A 187 -11.69 -17.21 4.10
CA PRO A 187 -12.93 -17.94 4.36
C PRO A 187 -12.70 -19.24 5.13
N ASN A 188 -11.57 -19.90 4.85
CA ASN A 188 -11.17 -21.12 5.50
C ASN A 188 -10.48 -20.83 6.85
N ALA A 189 -11.02 -21.40 7.95
CA ALA A 189 -10.46 -21.21 9.29
C ALA A 189 -9.01 -21.71 9.42
N PHE A 190 -8.66 -22.81 8.75
CA PHE A 190 -7.32 -23.37 8.81
C PHE A 190 -6.32 -22.45 8.10
N GLU A 191 -6.69 -21.97 6.91
CA GLU A 191 -5.89 -20.99 6.16
C GLU A 191 -5.67 -19.70 6.97
N ARG A 192 -6.72 -19.22 7.66
CA ARG A 192 -6.64 -18.04 8.53
C ARG A 192 -5.62 -18.22 9.64
N ILE A 193 -5.69 -19.34 10.37
CA ILE A 193 -4.72 -19.68 11.43
C ILE A 193 -3.31 -19.86 10.85
N HIS A 194 -3.19 -20.52 9.70
CA HIS A 194 -1.90 -20.75 9.04
C HIS A 194 -1.23 -19.44 8.62
N ASN A 195 -1.99 -18.53 7.99
CA ASN A 195 -1.52 -17.19 7.61
C ASN A 195 -1.09 -16.40 8.84
N PHE A 196 -1.87 -16.46 9.92
CA PHE A 196 -1.56 -15.78 11.17
C PHE A 196 -0.28 -16.33 11.83
N ASP A 197 -0.16 -17.65 11.98
CA ASP A 197 1.03 -18.32 12.53
C ASP A 197 2.29 -17.95 11.74
N ARG A 198 2.23 -18.03 10.41
CA ARG A 198 3.35 -17.68 9.54
C ARG A 198 3.76 -16.21 9.71
N ALA A 199 2.79 -15.31 9.91
CA ALA A 199 3.08 -13.91 10.21
C ALA A 199 3.76 -13.74 11.57
N LEU A 200 3.31 -14.42 12.63
CA LEU A 200 3.95 -14.38 13.94
C LEU A 200 5.41 -14.86 13.89
N LYS A 201 5.64 -15.99 13.23
CA LYS A 201 6.97 -16.58 13.07
C LYS A 201 7.90 -15.66 12.28
N SER A 202 7.44 -15.09 11.18
CA SER A 202 8.25 -14.18 10.36
C SER A 202 8.70 -12.91 11.09
N ARG A 203 8.01 -12.56 12.18
CA ARG A 203 8.35 -11.40 13.03
C ARG A 203 9.08 -11.77 14.32
N GLY A 204 9.25 -13.05 14.61
CA GLY A 204 9.86 -13.51 15.86
C GLY A 204 9.07 -13.15 17.13
N ILE A 205 7.76 -12.87 17.03
CA ILE A 205 6.95 -12.41 18.18
C ILE A 205 6.17 -13.53 18.86
N GLY A 206 6.11 -14.72 18.25
CA GLY A 206 5.38 -15.88 18.78
C GLY A 206 5.06 -16.90 17.70
N GLY A 207 4.10 -17.77 17.99
CA GLY A 207 3.59 -18.74 17.03
C GLY A 207 2.34 -19.48 17.53
N ILE A 208 1.75 -20.25 16.64
CA ILE A 208 0.66 -21.17 16.94
C ILE A 208 1.13 -22.59 16.65
N LYS A 209 0.94 -23.48 17.61
CA LYS A 209 1.25 -24.91 17.46
C LYS A 209 -0.03 -25.71 17.32
N PHE A 210 -0.17 -26.45 16.24
CA PHE A 210 -1.21 -27.48 16.12
C PHE A 210 -0.79 -28.69 16.94
N VAL A 211 -1.58 -29.05 17.95
CA VAL A 211 -1.29 -30.19 18.84
C VAL A 211 -2.05 -31.44 18.46
N LYS A 212 -3.26 -31.30 17.89
CA LYS A 212 -4.05 -32.37 17.28
C LYS A 212 -5.10 -31.77 16.34
N PRO A 213 -5.80 -32.55 15.50
CA PRO A 213 -6.85 -32.00 14.62
C PRO A 213 -7.84 -31.15 15.42
N GLY A 214 -8.03 -29.91 14.97
CA GLY A 214 -8.94 -28.96 15.60
C GLY A 214 -8.41 -28.23 16.84
N ILE A 215 -7.25 -28.58 17.40
CA ILE A 215 -6.72 -27.96 18.63
C ILE A 215 -5.34 -27.35 18.42
N ILE A 216 -5.19 -26.13 18.92
CA ILE A 216 -3.96 -25.34 18.90
C ILE A 216 -3.53 -24.88 20.28
N GLU A 217 -2.26 -24.45 20.38
CA GLU A 217 -1.69 -23.75 21.52
C GLU A 217 -1.01 -22.45 21.04
N ILE A 218 -1.18 -21.37 21.80
CA ILE A 218 -0.48 -20.10 21.57
C ILE A 218 0.88 -20.15 22.30
N LEU A 219 1.96 -19.89 21.57
CA LEU A 219 3.34 -19.89 22.05
C LEU A 219 3.83 -18.49 22.45
#